data_AF-A0A849FVC3-F1
#
_entry.id   AF-A0A849FVC3-F1
#
_cell.length_a   1.000
_cell.length_b   1.000
_cell.length_c   1.000
_cell.angle_alpha   90.00
_cell.angle_beta   90.00
_cell.angle_gamma   90.00
#
_symmetry.space_group_name_H-M   'P 1'
#
loop_
_entity.id
_entity.type
_entity.pdbx_description
1 polymer ?
#
loop_
_entity_poly.entity_id
_entity_poly.type
_entity_poly.pdbx_seq_one_letter_code
_entity_poly.pdbx_strand_id
1 'polypeptide(L)'
;MKLFCFIISFGFFLITQAQDIDYVKQQADILASERMLGRGYVGGGLDLAAEHISKEFENLGLIGFGQDYYQPFYHRVNTFPSVIEFKIGGDALTPGIDFIVDPSCPLFAGRLMARIIPLTDLKTLPHPDTIASTCVDCILVLDARGLTDKTILKDADQLKYL
;
A
#
# COMPACT_ATOMS: atom_id res chain seq x y z
N MET A 1 -43.80 27.15 27.79
CA MET A 1 -42.32 27.18 27.84
C MET A 1 -41.67 25.93 27.26
N LYS A 2 -41.98 24.70 27.73
CA LYS A 2 -41.31 23.47 27.23
C LYS A 2 -41.45 23.22 25.71
N LEU A 3 -42.65 23.44 25.15
CA LEU A 3 -42.89 23.29 23.71
C LEU A 3 -42.13 24.33 22.86
N PHE A 4 -42.02 25.55 23.37
CA PHE A 4 -41.29 26.64 22.71
C PHE A 4 -39.77 26.35 22.68
N CYS A 5 -39.20 25.85 23.80
CA CYS A 5 -37.80 25.42 23.84
C CYS A 5 -37.53 24.24 22.90
N PHE A 6 -38.49 23.31 22.75
CA PHE A 6 -38.38 22.18 21.83
C PHE A 6 -38.37 22.62 20.36
N ILE A 7 -39.24 23.57 19.98
CA ILE A 7 -39.29 24.10 18.61
C ILE A 7 -38.00 24.87 18.28
N ILE A 8 -37.45 25.64 19.23
CA ILE A 8 -36.17 26.34 19.04
C ILE A 8 -35.02 25.34 18.86
N SER A 9 -34.96 24.30 19.70
CA SER A 9 -33.93 23.26 19.60
C SER A 9 -34.01 22.48 18.27
N PHE A 10 -35.23 22.14 17.84
CA PHE A 10 -35.46 21.42 16.58
C PHE A 10 -35.15 22.30 15.35
N GLY A 11 -35.47 23.60 15.42
CA GLY A 11 -35.10 24.56 14.37
C GLY A 11 -33.59 24.72 14.21
N PHE A 12 -32.82 24.67 15.30
CA PHE A 12 -31.35 24.72 15.28
C PHE A 12 -30.73 23.46 14.63
N PHE A 13 -31.36 22.30 14.76
CA PHE A 13 -30.88 21.05 14.17
C PHE A 13 -30.99 21.03 12.64
N LEU A 14 -31.92 21.81 12.06
CA LEU A 14 -32.15 21.85 10.62
C LEU A 14 -31.17 22.76 9.86
N ILE A 15 -30.45 23.64 10.58
CA ILE A 15 -29.55 24.65 9.99
C ILE A 15 -28.07 24.35 10.18
N THR A 16 -27.71 23.31 10.94
CA THR A 16 -26.31 22.93 11.15
C THR A 16 -25.81 22.07 9.98
N GLN A 17 -24.90 22.61 9.17
CA GLN A 17 -24.13 21.85 8.17
C GLN A 17 -22.83 21.40 8.83
N ALA A 18 -22.76 20.14 9.25
CA ALA A 18 -21.58 19.59 9.93
C ALA A 18 -20.56 18.95 8.98
N GLN A 19 -20.92 18.74 7.70
CA GLN A 19 -20.05 18.11 6.70
C GLN A 19 -19.59 19.15 5.68
N ASP A 20 -18.28 19.39 5.64
CA ASP A 20 -17.64 20.19 4.60
C ASP A 20 -16.95 19.25 3.59
N ILE A 21 -17.70 18.90 2.55
CA ILE A 21 -17.21 17.98 1.51
C ILE A 21 -16.11 18.61 0.64
N ASP A 22 -16.13 19.93 0.50
CA ASP A 22 -15.16 20.65 -0.34
C ASP A 22 -13.80 20.67 0.37
N TYR A 23 -13.80 20.92 1.68
CA TYR A 23 -12.62 20.72 2.52
C TYR A 23 -12.06 19.30 2.40
N VAL A 24 -12.90 18.27 2.53
CA VAL A 24 -12.45 16.86 2.45
C VAL A 24 -11.81 16.54 1.10
N LYS A 25 -12.41 17.01 0.00
CA LYS A 25 -11.84 16.84 -1.35
C LYS A 25 -10.50 17.56 -1.47
N GLN A 26 -10.41 18.79 -0.97
CA GLN A 26 -9.15 19.54 -0.97
C GLN A 26 -8.05 18.82 -0.20
N GLN A 27 -8.35 18.25 0.96
CA GLN A 27 -7.37 17.46 1.72
C GLN A 27 -6.94 16.20 0.95
N ALA A 28 -7.88 15.51 0.30
CA ALA A 28 -7.56 14.35 -0.53
C ALA A 28 -6.65 14.74 -1.71
N ASP A 29 -6.95 15.84 -2.41
CA ASP A 29 -6.16 16.36 -3.52
C ASP A 29 -4.73 16.73 -3.07
N ILE A 30 -4.59 17.40 -1.92
CA ILE A 30 -3.28 17.76 -1.37
C ILE A 30 -2.50 16.51 -0.98
N LEU A 31 -3.11 15.60 -0.22
CA LEU A 31 -2.44 14.39 0.29
C LEU A 31 -2.09 13.42 -0.84
N ALA A 32 -2.83 13.40 -1.94
CA ALA A 32 -2.57 12.60 -3.13
C ALA A 32 -1.75 13.32 -4.21
N SER A 33 -1.39 14.59 -4.01
CA SER A 33 -0.59 15.35 -4.97
C SER A 33 0.84 14.82 -5.10
N GLU A 34 1.47 15.11 -6.25
CA GLU A 34 2.89 14.78 -6.49
C GLU A 34 3.82 15.35 -5.41
N ARG A 35 3.47 16.49 -4.81
CA ARG A 35 4.23 17.13 -3.72
C ARG A 35 4.38 16.23 -2.49
N MET A 36 3.42 15.33 -2.27
CA MET A 36 3.45 14.39 -1.13
C MET A 36 4.22 13.11 -1.44
N LEU A 37 4.79 12.96 -2.64
CA LEU A 37 5.62 11.82 -3.03
C LEU A 37 4.94 10.46 -2.75
N GLY A 38 3.62 10.40 -2.96
CA GLY A 38 2.82 9.20 -2.69
C GLY A 38 2.73 8.81 -1.21
N ARG A 39 3.18 9.67 -0.28
CA ARG A 39 3.26 9.43 1.18
C ARG A 39 4.16 8.23 1.53
N GLY A 40 5.14 7.95 0.68
CA GLY A 40 6.09 6.86 0.85
C GLY A 40 7.30 7.25 1.71
N TYR A 41 8.12 6.24 2.03
CA TYR A 41 9.36 6.41 2.80
C TYR A 41 10.49 7.10 2.01
N VAL A 42 10.51 6.93 0.69
CA VAL A 42 11.56 7.50 -0.16
C VAL A 42 11.28 8.99 -0.38
N GLY A 43 12.30 9.83 -0.14
CA GLY A 43 12.19 11.28 -0.31
C GLY A 43 11.41 12.03 0.77
N GLY A 44 11.02 11.37 1.87
CA GLY A 44 10.35 12.01 3.00
C GLY A 44 8.86 12.32 2.79
N GLY A 45 8.20 11.64 1.84
CA GLY A 45 6.77 11.86 1.56
C GLY A 45 5.85 11.62 2.76
N LEU A 46 6.16 10.61 3.58
CA LEU A 46 5.44 10.34 4.83
C LEU A 46 5.56 11.51 5.82
N ASP A 47 6.75 12.11 5.95
CA ASP A 47 7.00 13.21 6.88
C ASP A 47 6.26 14.49 6.43
N LEU A 48 6.28 14.78 5.12
CA LEU A 48 5.52 15.89 4.53
C LEU A 48 4.01 15.76 4.79
N ALA A 49 3.47 14.54 4.67
CA ALA A 49 2.07 14.28 4.96
C ALA A 49 1.76 14.43 6.47
N ALA A 50 2.66 13.95 7.34
CA ALA A 50 2.51 14.10 8.78
C ALA A 50 2.52 15.57 9.21
N GLU A 51 3.44 16.37 8.65
CA GLU A 51 3.50 17.82 8.88
C GLU A 51 2.23 18.53 8.42
N HIS A 52 1.73 18.20 7.23
CA HIS A 52 0.48 18.76 6.70
C HIS A 52 -0.70 18.45 7.62
N ILE A 53 -0.87 17.19 8.04
CA ILE A 53 -1.96 16.76 8.93
C ILE A 53 -1.87 17.44 10.30
N SER A 54 -0.66 17.54 10.87
CA SER A 54 -0.42 18.22 12.14
C SER A 54 -0.88 19.69 12.10
N LYS A 55 -0.56 20.40 11.00
CA LYS A 55 -1.00 21.77 10.79
C LYS A 55 -2.52 21.88 10.64
N GLU A 56 -3.16 20.94 9.94
CA GLU A 56 -4.61 20.90 9.82
C GLU A 56 -5.30 20.65 11.17
N PHE A 57 -4.72 19.79 12.03
CA PHE A 57 -5.22 19.58 13.39
C PHE A 57 -5.11 20.85 14.24
N GLU A 58 -4.00 21.59 14.12
CA GLU A 58 -3.85 22.89 14.77
C GLU A 58 -4.89 23.91 14.28
N ASN A 59 -5.09 24.00 12.96
CA ASN A 59 -6.06 24.90 12.35
C ASN A 59 -7.50 24.60 12.79
N LEU A 60 -7.82 23.33 13.03
CA LEU A 60 -9.12 22.88 13.52
C LEU A 60 -9.28 23.03 15.04
N GLY A 61 -8.23 23.43 15.75
CA GLY A 61 -8.24 23.61 17.21
C GLY A 61 -8.36 22.30 17.99
N LEU A 62 -7.86 21.19 17.42
CA LEU A 62 -7.86 19.89 18.10
C LEU A 62 -6.89 19.90 19.30
N ILE A 63 -7.13 19.01 20.25
CA ILE A 63 -6.23 18.82 21.39
C ILE A 63 -5.11 17.86 20.95
N GLY A 64 -3.86 18.31 21.06
CA GLY A 64 -2.68 17.52 20.75
C GLY A 64 -2.49 16.31 21.65
N PHE A 65 -1.67 15.36 21.19
CA PHE A 65 -1.28 14.17 21.93
C PHE A 65 -0.07 14.51 22.84
N GLY A 66 -0.29 15.36 23.84
CA GLY A 66 0.75 15.87 24.72
C GLY A 66 1.15 17.31 24.38
N GLN A 67 2.41 17.52 24.00
CA GLN A 67 2.94 18.87 23.67
C GLN A 67 2.69 19.27 22.21
N ASP A 68 2.44 18.30 21.34
CA ASP A 68 2.21 18.48 19.91
C ASP A 68 1.20 17.44 19.39
N TYR A 69 1.08 17.30 18.06
CA TYR A 69 0.17 16.36 17.40
C TYR A 69 0.85 15.05 16.97
N TYR A 70 2.10 14.80 17.39
CA TYR A 70 2.89 13.67 16.92
C TYR A 70 2.98 12.54 17.96
N GLN A 71 3.04 11.31 17.46
CA GLN A 71 3.41 10.14 18.25
C GLN A 71 4.51 9.38 17.51
N PRO A 72 5.79 9.69 17.76
CA PRO A 72 6.88 9.07 17.02
C PRO A 72 7.02 7.58 17.36
N PHE A 73 7.28 6.77 16.34
CA PHE A 73 7.62 5.36 16.48
C PHE A 73 8.72 4.97 15.49
N TYR A 74 9.36 3.82 15.72
CA TYR A 74 10.42 3.30 14.86
C TYR A 74 10.04 1.95 14.27
N HIS A 75 10.25 1.80 12.96
CA HIS A 75 10.04 0.55 12.24
C HIS A 75 11.05 0.44 11.08
N ARG A 76 11.62 -0.76 10.87
CA ARG A 76 12.52 -1.01 9.72
C ARG A 76 11.70 -1.32 8.48
N VAL A 77 11.89 -0.54 7.43
CA VAL A 77 11.20 -0.71 6.16
C VAL A 77 12.21 -0.94 5.06
N ASN A 78 11.90 -1.86 4.14
CA ASN A 78 12.69 -2.02 2.93
C ASN A 78 12.29 -0.93 1.94
N THR A 79 13.27 -0.32 1.27
CA THR A 79 13.04 0.69 0.25
C THR A 79 13.86 0.37 -0.99
N PHE A 80 13.35 0.76 -2.15
CA PHE A 80 14.02 0.54 -3.44
C PHE A 80 14.34 1.91 -4.07
N PRO A 81 15.33 2.65 -3.51
CA PRO A 81 15.60 4.04 -3.93
C PRO A 81 16.36 4.13 -5.26
N SER A 82 16.93 3.03 -5.74
CA SER A 82 17.70 2.95 -6.98
C SER A 82 16.88 2.34 -8.12
N VAL A 83 17.40 2.44 -9.34
CA VAL A 83 16.77 1.86 -10.53
C VAL A 83 16.61 0.34 -10.34
N ILE A 84 15.37 -0.13 -10.48
CA ILE A 84 15.02 -1.54 -10.49
C ILE A 84 15.02 -1.98 -11.96
N GLU A 85 16.05 -2.73 -12.36
CA GLU A 85 16.13 -3.29 -13.71
C GLU A 85 15.69 -4.76 -13.70
N PHE A 86 14.64 -5.07 -14.44
CA PHE A 86 14.19 -6.43 -14.66
C PHE A 86 13.94 -6.68 -16.15
N LYS A 87 14.51 -7.76 -16.69
CA LYS A 87 14.45 -8.09 -18.11
C LYS A 87 14.06 -9.54 -18.31
N ILE A 88 13.14 -9.79 -19.24
CA ILE A 88 12.77 -11.13 -19.69
C ILE A 88 13.09 -11.27 -21.16
N GLY A 89 13.91 -12.26 -21.53
CA GLY A 89 14.25 -12.51 -22.94
C GLY A 89 14.99 -11.37 -23.67
N GLY A 90 15.38 -10.30 -22.98
CA GLY A 90 15.97 -9.09 -23.55
C GLY A 90 15.07 -7.85 -23.42
N ASP A 91 13.77 -8.05 -23.20
CA ASP A 91 12.80 -6.98 -23.03
C ASP A 91 12.86 -6.42 -21.61
N ALA A 92 13.06 -5.12 -21.49
CA ALA A 92 13.05 -4.42 -20.21
C ALA A 92 11.61 -4.17 -19.74
N LEU A 93 11.34 -4.51 -18.48
CA LEU A 93 10.06 -4.31 -17.83
C LEU A 93 10.10 -3.06 -16.96
N THR A 94 8.97 -2.35 -16.91
CA THR A 94 8.81 -1.11 -16.17
C THR A 94 8.21 -1.40 -14.79
N PRO A 95 8.95 -1.12 -13.68
CA PRO A 95 8.42 -1.26 -12.33
C PRO A 95 7.18 -0.38 -12.13
N GLY A 96 6.19 -0.89 -11.39
CA GLY A 96 4.91 -0.21 -11.14
C GLY A 96 3.91 -0.26 -12.31
N ILE A 97 4.34 -0.68 -13.50
CA ILE A 97 3.47 -0.87 -14.67
C ILE A 97 3.40 -2.36 -15.02
N ASP A 98 4.53 -2.97 -15.32
CA ASP A 98 4.62 -4.37 -15.75
C ASP A 98 4.75 -5.33 -14.56
N PHE A 99 5.30 -4.86 -13.44
CA PHE A 99 5.45 -5.64 -12.21
C PHE A 99 5.52 -4.77 -10.96
N ILE A 100 5.21 -5.36 -9.80
CA ILE A 100 5.37 -4.73 -8.48
C ILE A 100 6.42 -5.54 -7.71
N VAL A 101 7.36 -4.85 -7.08
CA VAL A 101 8.38 -5.47 -6.22
C VAL A 101 7.78 -5.70 -4.84
N ASP A 102 7.92 -6.92 -4.33
CA ASP A 102 7.48 -7.24 -2.98
C ASP A 102 8.38 -6.54 -1.94
N PRO A 103 7.83 -5.91 -0.89
CA PRO A 103 8.63 -5.26 0.15
C PRO A 103 9.62 -6.20 0.86
N SER A 104 9.38 -7.51 0.85
CA SER A 104 10.27 -8.51 1.44
C SER A 104 11.49 -8.85 0.57
N CYS A 105 11.53 -8.40 -0.70
CA CYS A 105 12.60 -8.77 -1.62
C CYS A 105 13.99 -8.30 -1.14
N PRO A 106 14.99 -9.20 -1.07
CA PRO A 106 16.36 -8.81 -0.79
C PRO A 106 17.02 -8.13 -1.99
N LEU A 107 18.20 -7.57 -1.79
CA LEU A 107 19.05 -7.11 -2.88
C LEU A 107 19.51 -8.32 -3.71
N PHE A 108 19.25 -8.28 -5.02
CA PHE A 108 19.72 -9.28 -5.97
C PHE A 108 20.23 -8.62 -7.24
N ALA A 109 21.37 -9.09 -7.75
CA ALA A 109 21.92 -8.66 -9.03
C ALA A 109 22.49 -9.89 -9.77
N GLY A 110 21.90 -10.23 -10.91
CA GLY A 110 22.33 -11.39 -11.68
C GLY A 110 21.32 -11.80 -12.74
N ARG A 111 21.59 -12.95 -13.36
CA ARG A 111 20.71 -13.58 -14.34
C ARG A 111 20.27 -14.92 -13.79
N LEU A 112 18.96 -15.15 -13.77
CA LEU A 112 18.35 -16.41 -13.34
C LEU A 112 17.61 -17.04 -14.50
N MET A 113 17.55 -18.38 -14.51
CA MET A 113 16.67 -19.10 -15.43
C MET A 113 15.26 -19.12 -14.86
N ALA A 114 14.27 -18.77 -15.69
CA ALA A 114 12.88 -18.81 -15.26
C ALA A 114 12.30 -20.21 -15.44
N ARG A 115 11.70 -20.74 -14.37
CA ARG A 115 10.87 -21.95 -14.42
C ARG A 115 9.41 -21.53 -14.23
N ILE A 116 8.63 -21.69 -15.29
CA ILE A 116 7.21 -21.34 -15.29
C ILE A 116 6.42 -22.52 -14.73
N ILE A 117 5.54 -22.22 -13.78
CA ILE A 117 4.66 -23.16 -13.13
C ILE A 117 3.23 -22.64 -13.28
N PRO A 118 2.36 -23.29 -14.07
CA PRO A 118 0.95 -22.96 -14.14
C PRO A 118 0.28 -23.15 -12.77
N LEU A 119 -0.45 -22.14 -12.29
CA LEU A 119 -1.19 -22.22 -11.03
C LEU A 119 -2.35 -23.20 -11.08
N THR A 120 -2.82 -23.57 -12.27
CA THR A 120 -3.77 -24.69 -12.45
C THR A 120 -3.21 -26.00 -11.89
N ASP A 121 -1.90 -26.14 -11.87
CA ASP A 121 -1.20 -27.36 -11.47
C ASP A 121 -0.82 -27.29 -9.98
N LEU A 122 -1.07 -26.16 -9.29
CA LEU A 122 -0.63 -25.91 -7.91
C LEU A 122 -1.14 -26.97 -6.93
N LYS A 123 -2.37 -27.47 -7.09
CA LYS A 123 -2.94 -28.54 -6.25
C LYS A 123 -2.21 -29.88 -6.40
N THR A 124 -1.43 -30.05 -7.45
CA THR A 124 -0.61 -31.25 -7.72
C THR A 124 0.87 -31.05 -7.38
N LEU A 125 1.27 -29.83 -7.04
CA LEU A 125 2.65 -29.54 -6.69
C LEU A 125 2.95 -29.99 -5.25
N PRO A 126 4.17 -30.51 -5.01
CA PRO A 126 4.60 -30.88 -3.68
C PRO A 126 4.74 -29.62 -2.79
N HIS A 127 4.86 -29.83 -1.47
CA HIS A 127 5.00 -28.75 -0.47
C HIS A 127 5.96 -27.65 -0.96
N PRO A 128 5.68 -26.36 -0.68
CA PRO A 128 6.55 -25.21 -0.94
C PRO A 128 8.07 -25.51 -0.92
N ASP A 129 8.56 -26.19 0.13
CA ASP A 129 9.97 -26.57 0.31
C ASP A 129 10.52 -27.53 -0.77
N THR A 130 9.68 -28.40 -1.31
CA THR A 130 10.02 -29.32 -2.39
C THR A 130 10.18 -28.59 -3.72
N ILE A 131 9.43 -27.50 -3.93
CA ILE A 131 9.56 -26.67 -5.12
C ILE A 131 10.86 -25.87 -5.03
N ALA A 132 11.13 -25.26 -3.88
CA ALA A 132 12.37 -24.52 -3.62
C ALA A 132 13.62 -25.40 -3.80
N SER A 133 13.60 -26.64 -3.29
CA SER A 133 14.73 -27.57 -3.42
C SER A 133 14.98 -28.10 -4.84
N THR A 134 14.03 -27.96 -5.78
CA THR A 134 14.22 -28.35 -7.19
C THR A 134 14.66 -27.20 -8.11
N CYS A 135 14.89 -26.01 -7.55
CA CYS A 135 15.25 -24.79 -8.27
C CYS A 135 16.49 -24.17 -7.62
N VAL A 136 17.67 -24.71 -7.95
CA VAL A 136 18.95 -24.08 -7.61
C VAL A 136 19.26 -23.06 -8.70
N ASP A 137 19.46 -21.79 -8.33
CA ASP A 137 19.78 -20.66 -9.23
C ASP A 137 18.72 -20.37 -10.32
N CYS A 138 17.45 -20.51 -9.96
CA CYS A 138 16.33 -20.25 -10.86
C CYS A 138 15.29 -19.31 -10.21
N ILE A 139 14.49 -18.63 -11.04
CA ILE A 139 13.32 -17.87 -10.59
C ILE A 139 12.07 -18.68 -10.90
N LEU A 140 11.21 -18.85 -9.91
CA LEU A 140 9.90 -19.48 -10.09
C LEU A 140 8.91 -18.43 -10.57
N VAL A 141 8.29 -18.69 -11.71
CA VAL A 141 7.24 -17.83 -12.27
C VAL A 141 5.92 -18.58 -12.14
N LEU A 142 5.09 -18.13 -11.22
CA LEU A 142 3.75 -18.67 -11.01
C LEU A 142 2.79 -18.05 -12.03
N ASP A 143 2.33 -18.86 -12.98
CA ASP A 143 1.48 -18.41 -14.07
C ASP A 143 0.00 -18.60 -13.72
N ALA A 144 -0.68 -17.49 -13.44
CA ALA A 144 -2.10 -17.46 -13.12
C ALA A 144 -3.03 -17.48 -14.35
N ARG A 145 -2.49 -17.50 -15.57
CA ARG A 145 -3.32 -17.53 -16.78
C ARG A 145 -4.14 -18.82 -16.84
N GLY A 146 -5.39 -18.70 -17.26
CA GLY A 146 -6.31 -19.84 -17.33
C GLY A 146 -6.86 -20.31 -15.97
N LEU A 147 -6.51 -19.66 -14.87
CA LEU A 147 -7.05 -19.96 -13.55
C LEU A 147 -8.53 -19.56 -13.47
N THR A 148 -9.42 -20.54 -13.30
CA THR A 148 -10.87 -20.32 -13.12
C THR A 148 -11.25 -20.22 -11.65
N ASP A 149 -10.59 -20.99 -10.79
CA ASP A 149 -10.80 -21.02 -9.34
C ASP A 149 -9.82 -20.05 -8.64
N LYS A 150 -10.30 -18.87 -8.28
CA LYS A 150 -9.51 -17.83 -7.61
C LYS A 150 -9.09 -18.19 -6.18
N THR A 151 -9.65 -19.24 -5.57
CA THR A 151 -9.26 -19.65 -4.22
C THR A 151 -7.80 -20.10 -4.16
N ILE A 152 -7.27 -20.63 -5.27
CA ILE A 152 -5.89 -21.07 -5.45
C ILE A 152 -4.88 -19.93 -5.27
N LEU A 153 -5.28 -18.67 -5.51
CA LEU A 153 -4.40 -17.52 -5.29
C LEU A 153 -4.02 -17.34 -3.81
N LYS A 154 -4.88 -17.78 -2.88
CA LYS A 154 -4.58 -17.75 -1.44
C LYS A 154 -3.50 -18.76 -1.07
N ASP A 155 -3.55 -19.93 -1.70
CA ASP A 155 -2.55 -20.98 -1.48
C ASP A 155 -1.20 -20.57 -2.09
N ALA A 156 -1.22 -19.93 -3.25
CA ALA A 156 -0.02 -19.38 -3.89
C ALA A 156 0.65 -18.26 -3.07
N ASP A 157 -0.11 -17.49 -2.29
CA ASP A 157 0.42 -16.44 -1.41
C ASP A 157 1.35 -17.01 -0.33
N GLN A 158 1.14 -18.25 0.10
CA GLN A 158 2.01 -18.94 1.05
C GLN A 158 3.41 -19.23 0.48
N LEU A 159 3.56 -19.27 -0.84
CA LEU A 159 4.85 -19.47 -1.51
C LEU A 159 5.74 -18.23 -1.46
N LYS A 160 5.21 -17.06 -1.10
CA LYS A 160 6.00 -15.81 -0.97
C LYS A 160 7.02 -15.84 0.16
N TYR A 161 6.90 -16.79 1.09
CA TYR A 161 7.74 -16.90 2.27
C TYR A 161 8.77 -18.04 2.20
N LEU A 162 8.94 -18.64 1.01
CA LEU A 162 10.03 -19.57 0.69
C LEU A 162 11.32 -18.84 0.34
#